data_AF-E3TAB4-F1
#
_entry.id   AF-E3TAB4-F1
#
_cell.length_a   1.000
_cell.length_b   1.000
_cell.length_c   1.000
_cell.angle_alpha   90.00
_cell.angle_beta   90.00
_cell.angle_gamma   90.00
#
_symmetry.space_group_name_H-M   'P 1'
#
loop_
_entity.id
_entity.type
_entity.pdbx_description
1 polymer ?
#
loop_
_entity_poly.entity_id
_entity_poly.type
_entity_poly.pdbx_seq_one_letter_code
_entity_poly.pdbx_strand_id
1 'polypeptide(L)'
;GRQIFQPLHALRTAEKSLLPGYHPFEWKPPLKNVSSNTEVGIIDGLSGLQLSVDDYPVDTIAKRFRYDSALVSALMDMEEDILEGLKSHDLDDYLKGPFTVVVKESCDGMGDVSEKHGCGPAVPEKAVRFSFTLMNITVAHGKENIRIFEETKPNSELCCKPLCLMLADESDHETFTAILSPLVAEREAMKNSELVLDMGGIPRTFKFIFRGTGYDEKLVREVEGLEASGSTYICTLCDATRLEASQNLILHSITRSHAENLERYEVWRSNPYHETVDELRNRVKGVSAKPFIETVPSVDALHCDIGNAAEFYKIFQFEIGEVYKNPDASKEERKRWQSMLDKHLRKK
;
A
#
# COMPACT_ATOMS: atom_id res chain seq x y z
N GLY A 1 3.01 5.72 -50.00
CA GLY A 1 2.15 6.00 -48.84
C GLY A 1 2.93 6.88 -47.88
N ARG A 2 2.32 7.93 -47.32
CA ARG A 2 2.96 8.74 -46.27
C ARG A 2 2.97 7.94 -44.96
N GLN A 3 4.08 8.00 -44.22
CA GLN A 3 4.16 7.40 -42.90
C GLN A 3 3.51 8.34 -41.88
N ILE A 4 2.31 7.96 -41.41
CA ILE A 4 1.53 8.74 -40.45
C ILE A 4 2.02 8.45 -39.02
N PHE A 5 2.20 7.17 -38.68
CA PHE A 5 2.67 6.74 -37.36
C PHE A 5 4.14 6.33 -37.38
N GLN A 6 4.81 6.59 -36.25
CA GLN A 6 6.17 6.13 -36.02
C GLN A 6 6.21 4.60 -35.91
N PRO A 7 7.31 3.95 -36.32
CA PRO A 7 7.46 2.51 -36.22
C PRO A 7 7.71 2.10 -34.75
N LEU A 8 7.46 0.83 -34.43
CA LEU A 8 7.58 0.32 -33.04
C LEU A 8 8.98 0.53 -32.41
N HIS A 9 10.05 0.50 -33.20
CA HIS A 9 11.39 0.74 -32.68
C HIS A 9 11.58 2.18 -32.19
N ALA A 10 10.95 3.16 -32.85
CA ALA A 10 10.97 4.55 -32.42
C ALA A 10 10.18 4.72 -31.11
N LEU A 11 9.03 4.05 -30.98
CA LEU A 11 8.25 4.04 -29.73
C LEU A 11 9.05 3.41 -28.57
N ARG A 12 9.75 2.29 -28.81
CA ARG A 12 10.63 1.66 -27.82
C ARG A 12 11.80 2.56 -27.41
N THR A 13 12.29 3.40 -28.30
CA THR A 13 13.32 4.40 -27.95
C THR A 13 12.74 5.52 -27.12
N ALA A 14 11.55 6.02 -27.46
CA ALA A 14 10.86 7.06 -26.71
C ALA A 14 10.46 6.61 -25.30
N GLU A 15 9.96 5.38 -25.15
CA GLU A 15 9.57 4.78 -23.86
C GLU A 15 10.68 4.83 -22.81
N LYS A 16 11.95 4.66 -23.22
CA LYS A 16 13.09 4.70 -22.30
C LYS A 16 13.17 6.00 -21.51
N SER A 17 12.76 7.12 -22.09
CA SER A 17 12.78 8.42 -21.40
C SER A 17 11.72 8.53 -20.29
N LEU A 18 10.68 7.70 -20.36
CA LEU A 18 9.59 7.68 -19.37
C LEU A 18 9.81 6.63 -18.29
N LEU A 19 10.69 5.65 -18.52
CA LEU A 19 10.95 4.57 -17.58
C LEU A 19 11.94 4.98 -16.47
N PRO A 20 11.81 4.41 -15.27
CA PRO A 20 12.83 4.50 -14.23
C PRO A 20 14.21 4.11 -14.75
N GLY A 21 15.24 4.84 -14.32
CA GLY A 21 16.62 4.61 -14.74
C GLY A 21 17.13 5.53 -15.86
N TYR A 22 16.32 6.49 -16.33
CA TYR A 22 16.72 7.42 -17.40
C TYR A 22 17.33 8.72 -16.88
N HIS A 23 16.70 9.35 -15.90
CA HIS A 23 17.10 10.67 -15.41
C HIS A 23 18.18 10.56 -14.32
N PRO A 24 19.22 11.42 -14.35
CA PRO A 24 20.19 11.51 -13.26
C PRO A 24 19.59 12.23 -12.06
N PHE A 25 20.00 11.81 -10.85
CA PHE A 25 19.57 12.42 -9.59
C PHE A 25 20.60 12.16 -8.48
N GLU A 26 20.47 12.87 -7.37
CA GLU A 26 21.33 12.72 -6.19
C GLU A 26 20.48 12.78 -4.91
N TRP A 27 20.83 11.99 -3.90
CA TRP A 27 20.21 12.07 -2.58
C TRP A 27 21.16 12.71 -1.57
N LYS A 28 20.65 13.64 -0.75
CA LYS A 28 21.41 14.36 0.28
C LYS A 28 20.72 14.26 1.64
N PRO A 29 21.29 13.53 2.62
CA PRO A 29 22.48 12.67 2.50
C PRO A 29 22.25 11.42 1.62
N PRO A 30 23.32 10.72 1.17
CA PRO A 30 23.17 9.47 0.43
C PRO A 30 22.33 8.44 1.19
N LEU A 31 21.48 7.71 0.46
CA LEU A 31 20.58 6.72 1.02
C LEU A 31 21.37 5.52 1.59
N LYS A 32 21.07 5.15 2.84
CA LYS A 32 21.67 3.98 3.47
C LYS A 32 21.21 2.70 2.77
N ASN A 33 22.15 1.81 2.42
CA ASN A 33 21.90 0.52 1.77
C ASN A 33 21.21 0.59 0.39
N VAL A 34 21.14 1.77 -0.24
CA VAL A 34 20.63 1.94 -1.61
C VAL A 34 21.78 2.39 -2.50
N SER A 35 21.92 1.77 -3.67
CA SER A 35 22.98 2.13 -4.63
C SER A 35 22.77 3.54 -5.18
N SER A 36 23.85 4.32 -5.31
CA SER A 36 23.82 5.64 -5.95
C SER A 36 23.73 5.60 -7.48
N ASN A 37 23.76 4.41 -8.10
CA ASN A 37 23.61 4.28 -9.54
C ASN A 37 22.20 4.71 -9.97
N THR A 38 22.08 5.70 -10.85
CA THR A 38 20.80 6.23 -11.33
C THR A 38 20.27 5.50 -12.56
N GLU A 39 21.06 4.63 -13.19
CA GLU A 39 20.71 3.90 -14.42
C GLU A 39 20.02 2.55 -14.15
N VAL A 40 19.30 2.45 -13.02
CA VAL A 40 18.62 1.22 -12.60
C VAL A 40 17.14 1.28 -12.98
N GLY A 41 16.75 0.45 -13.95
CA GLY A 41 15.37 0.26 -14.40
C GLY A 41 14.68 -0.94 -13.73
N ILE A 42 14.12 -1.85 -14.54
CA ILE A 42 13.47 -3.07 -14.04
C ILE A 42 14.53 -4.03 -13.48
N ILE A 43 14.34 -4.46 -12.23
CA ILE A 43 15.20 -5.42 -11.54
C ILE A 43 14.41 -6.62 -11.05
N ASP A 44 15.13 -7.70 -10.74
CA ASP A 44 14.54 -8.88 -10.15
C ASP A 44 14.06 -8.60 -8.71
N GLY A 45 12.79 -8.91 -8.42
CA GLY A 45 12.21 -8.68 -7.10
C GLY A 45 12.86 -9.52 -6.01
N LEU A 46 13.43 -10.68 -6.38
CA LEU A 46 14.22 -11.54 -5.49
C LEU A 46 15.44 -10.83 -4.88
N SER A 47 15.90 -9.73 -5.49
CA SER A 47 16.94 -8.85 -4.93
C SER A 47 18.22 -9.58 -4.47
N GLY A 48 18.60 -10.64 -5.20
CA GLY A 48 19.80 -11.42 -4.92
C GLY A 48 19.61 -12.61 -3.97
N LEU A 49 18.37 -12.96 -3.63
CA LEU A 49 18.07 -14.17 -2.86
C LEU A 49 18.68 -15.40 -3.56
N GLN A 50 19.51 -16.15 -2.83
CA GLN A 50 20.13 -17.36 -3.35
C GLN A 50 19.10 -18.47 -3.47
N LEU A 51 18.97 -19.02 -4.68
CA LEU A 51 18.12 -20.16 -4.96
C LEU A 51 18.99 -21.43 -4.86
N SER A 52 19.20 -21.89 -3.64
CA SER A 52 19.80 -23.20 -3.35
C SER A 52 18.72 -24.20 -2.95
N VAL A 53 18.94 -25.48 -3.24
CA VAL A 53 18.08 -26.58 -2.74
C VAL A 53 18.17 -26.76 -1.23
N ASP A 54 19.22 -26.21 -0.61
CA ASP A 54 19.43 -26.25 0.84
C ASP A 54 18.68 -25.11 1.57
N ASP A 55 18.27 -24.07 0.84
CA ASP A 55 17.60 -22.89 1.39
C ASP A 55 16.07 -23.01 1.28
N TYR A 56 15.36 -22.06 1.89
CA TYR A 56 13.89 -22.02 1.80
C TYR A 56 13.44 -21.86 0.34
N PRO A 57 12.53 -22.71 -0.16
CA PRO A 57 12.06 -22.62 -1.54
C PRO A 57 11.24 -21.34 -1.71
N VAL A 58 11.73 -20.41 -2.53
CA VAL A 58 10.99 -19.20 -2.88
C VAL A 58 10.44 -19.35 -4.29
N ASP A 59 9.26 -19.96 -4.32
CA ASP A 59 8.51 -20.30 -5.53
C ASP A 59 7.69 -19.08 -6.03
N THR A 60 8.39 -18.01 -6.41
CA THR A 60 7.79 -16.79 -6.94
C THR A 60 8.54 -16.25 -8.14
N ILE A 61 7.84 -15.44 -8.93
CA ILE A 61 8.44 -14.60 -9.96
C ILE A 61 8.07 -13.17 -9.62
N ALA A 62 9.07 -12.34 -9.32
CA ALA A 62 8.88 -10.94 -8.97
C ALA A 62 9.71 -10.02 -9.87
N LYS A 63 9.15 -8.87 -10.22
CA LYS A 63 9.85 -7.78 -10.89
C LYS A 63 9.45 -6.47 -10.24
N ARG A 64 10.42 -5.56 -10.11
CA ARG A 64 10.18 -4.26 -9.49
C ARG A 64 11.05 -3.18 -10.11
N PHE A 65 10.67 -1.94 -9.87
CA PHE A 65 11.59 -0.82 -9.96
C PHE A 65 12.25 -0.59 -8.59
N ARG A 66 13.42 0.05 -8.60
CA ARG A 66 13.98 0.64 -7.38
C ARG A 66 13.13 1.86 -7.00
N TYR A 67 12.77 2.00 -5.73
CA TYR A 67 11.73 2.93 -5.33
C TYR A 67 12.10 4.40 -5.60
N ASP A 68 13.33 4.80 -5.28
CA ASP A 68 13.87 6.11 -5.61
C ASP A 68 13.87 6.39 -7.12
N SER A 69 14.32 5.45 -7.95
CA SER A 69 14.28 5.57 -9.42
C SER A 69 12.85 5.73 -9.94
N ALA A 70 11.89 5.02 -9.35
CA ALA A 70 10.48 5.10 -9.71
C ALA A 70 9.86 6.45 -9.33
N LEU A 71 10.19 7.00 -8.15
CA LEU A 71 9.76 8.33 -7.73
C LEU A 71 10.34 9.42 -8.63
N VAL A 72 11.61 9.30 -9.02
CA VAL A 72 12.27 10.24 -9.94
C VAL A 72 11.57 10.23 -11.31
N SER A 73 11.34 9.06 -11.88
CA SER A 73 10.60 8.93 -13.15
C SER A 73 9.18 9.50 -13.04
N ALA A 74 8.46 9.23 -11.93
CA ALA A 74 7.14 9.79 -11.69
C ALA A 74 7.13 11.32 -11.55
N LEU A 75 8.15 11.90 -10.92
CA LEU A 75 8.29 13.34 -10.78
C LEU A 75 8.64 14.03 -12.12
N MET A 76 9.50 13.41 -12.94
CA MET A 76 9.84 13.94 -14.26
C MET A 76 8.67 13.85 -15.25
N ASP A 77 7.85 12.81 -15.15
CA ASP A 77 6.59 12.66 -15.92
C ASP A 77 5.61 13.81 -15.61
N MET A 78 5.72 14.42 -14.43
CA MET A 78 4.86 15.52 -13.96
C MET A 78 5.58 16.88 -13.97
N GLU A 79 6.69 17.00 -14.70
CA GLU A 79 7.48 18.24 -14.75
C GLU A 79 6.63 19.44 -15.18
N GLU A 80 5.82 19.29 -16.23
CA GLU A 80 4.95 20.35 -16.73
C GLU A 80 3.89 20.76 -15.70
N ASP A 81 3.25 19.80 -15.05
CA ASP A 81 2.23 20.06 -14.00
C ASP A 81 2.83 20.80 -12.80
N ILE A 82 4.05 20.45 -12.39
CA ILE A 82 4.75 21.11 -11.28
C ILE A 82 5.07 22.57 -11.63
N LEU A 83 5.56 22.83 -12.86
CA LEU A 83 5.89 24.17 -13.33
C LEU A 83 4.62 25.03 -13.52
N GLU A 84 3.56 24.47 -14.08
CA GLU A 84 2.26 25.14 -14.17
C GLU A 84 1.68 25.42 -12.78
N GLY A 85 1.85 24.50 -11.83
CA GLY A 85 1.50 24.66 -10.43
C GLY A 85 2.19 25.84 -9.74
N LEU A 86 3.49 26.03 -10.00
CA LEU A 86 4.24 27.21 -9.51
C LEU A 86 3.68 28.50 -10.11
N LYS A 87 3.53 28.54 -11.44
CA LYS A 87 3.05 29.71 -12.16
C LYS A 87 1.63 30.12 -11.77
N SER A 88 0.74 29.15 -11.55
CA SER A 88 -0.65 29.42 -11.14
C SER A 88 -0.77 30.03 -9.74
N HIS A 89 0.28 29.91 -8.92
CA HIS A 89 0.39 30.52 -7.59
C HIS A 89 1.32 31.75 -7.56
N ASP A 90 1.63 32.33 -8.72
CA ASP A 90 2.55 33.48 -8.87
C ASP A 90 3.95 33.23 -8.26
N LEU A 91 4.40 31.97 -8.24
CA LEU A 91 5.74 31.59 -7.80
C LEU A 91 6.70 31.54 -8.99
N ASP A 92 7.96 31.87 -8.72
CA ASP A 92 9.00 31.82 -9.73
C ASP A 92 9.29 30.39 -10.20
N ASP A 93 9.31 30.17 -11.52
CA ASP A 93 9.66 28.88 -12.12
C ASP A 93 11.08 28.43 -11.73
N TYR A 94 11.96 29.32 -11.26
CA TYR A 94 13.31 28.98 -10.79
C TYR A 94 13.40 28.60 -9.30
N LEU A 95 12.26 28.46 -8.63
CA LEU A 95 12.21 28.04 -7.23
C LEU A 95 12.80 26.62 -7.06
N LYS A 96 13.71 26.49 -6.09
CA LYS A 96 14.49 25.26 -5.86
C LYS A 96 13.91 24.36 -4.77
N GLY A 97 12.94 24.83 -3.99
CA GLY A 97 12.34 24.08 -2.88
C GLY A 97 12.93 24.43 -1.50
N PRO A 98 12.73 23.57 -0.48
CA PRO A 98 12.32 22.17 -0.62
C PRO A 98 10.83 21.99 -0.95
N PHE A 99 10.56 21.12 -1.92
CA PHE A 99 9.23 20.61 -2.22
C PHE A 99 8.94 19.40 -1.33
N THR A 100 7.73 19.29 -0.80
CA THR A 100 7.27 18.12 -0.03
C THR A 100 6.24 17.37 -0.85
N VAL A 101 6.56 16.14 -1.19
CA VAL A 101 5.75 15.22 -2.00
C VAL A 101 5.07 14.23 -1.07
N VAL A 102 3.74 14.21 -1.09
CA VAL A 102 2.96 13.20 -0.36
C VAL A 102 2.68 12.03 -1.29
N VAL A 103 3.15 10.84 -0.91
CA VAL A 103 3.03 9.61 -1.68
C VAL A 103 2.03 8.68 -1.00
N LYS A 104 0.94 8.34 -1.68
CA LYS A 104 0.03 7.26 -1.24
C LYS A 104 0.62 5.94 -1.68
N GLU A 105 0.87 5.04 -0.73
CA GLU A 105 1.30 3.67 -1.02
C GLU A 105 0.11 2.73 -0.92
N SER A 106 0.05 1.78 -1.87
CA SER A 106 -1.02 0.80 -1.96
C SER A 106 -0.43 -0.58 -2.22
N CYS A 107 -0.99 -1.61 -1.60
CA CYS A 107 -0.63 -2.99 -1.88
C CYS A 107 -1.90 -3.84 -1.82
N ASP A 108 -2.09 -4.70 -2.82
CA ASP A 108 -3.23 -5.61 -2.89
C ASP A 108 -2.82 -7.00 -3.39
N GLY A 109 -3.40 -8.03 -2.77
CA GLY A 109 -3.41 -9.39 -3.28
C GLY A 109 -4.54 -9.60 -4.29
N MET A 110 -4.25 -10.38 -5.32
CA MET A 110 -5.19 -10.78 -6.37
C MET A 110 -5.26 -12.30 -6.42
N GLY A 111 -6.49 -12.83 -6.37
CA GLY A 111 -6.78 -14.23 -6.68
C GLY A 111 -6.99 -14.46 -8.18
N ASP A 112 -7.16 -15.72 -8.55
CA ASP A 112 -7.53 -16.15 -9.91
C ASP A 112 -6.54 -15.70 -11.01
N VAL A 113 -5.24 -15.66 -10.70
CA VAL A 113 -4.17 -15.32 -11.65
C VAL A 113 -3.57 -16.60 -12.20
N SER A 114 -4.13 -17.13 -13.29
CA SER A 114 -3.75 -18.45 -13.82
C SER A 114 -2.26 -18.58 -14.13
N GLU A 115 -1.67 -19.69 -13.66
CA GLU A 115 -0.30 -20.06 -13.98
C GLU A 115 -0.17 -20.41 -15.47
N LYS A 116 0.97 -20.07 -16.08
CA LYS A 116 1.27 -20.44 -17.46
C LYS A 116 2.14 -21.68 -17.51
N HIS A 117 1.89 -22.55 -18.49
CA HIS A 117 2.86 -23.57 -18.86
C HIS A 117 4.19 -22.92 -19.28
N GLY A 118 5.31 -23.54 -18.93
CA GLY A 118 6.63 -23.07 -19.32
C GLY A 118 7.74 -23.61 -18.43
N CYS A 119 8.93 -23.06 -18.60
CA CYS A 119 10.04 -23.25 -17.67
C CYS A 119 9.94 -22.20 -16.55
N GLY A 120 10.16 -22.61 -15.31
CA GLY A 120 10.11 -21.73 -14.14
C GLY A 120 9.83 -22.51 -12.86
N PRO A 121 9.86 -21.84 -11.70
CA PRO A 121 9.31 -22.43 -10.47
C PRO A 121 7.80 -22.63 -10.63
N ALA A 122 7.23 -23.54 -9.84
CA ALA A 122 5.78 -23.67 -9.73
C ALA A 122 5.25 -22.48 -8.95
N VAL A 123 4.47 -21.59 -9.57
CA VAL A 123 4.03 -20.35 -8.93
C VAL A 123 2.57 -20.46 -8.47
N PRO A 124 2.17 -19.77 -7.39
CA PRO A 124 0.76 -19.74 -7.00
C PRO A 124 -0.09 -19.02 -8.06
N GLU A 125 -1.35 -19.41 -8.20
CA GLU A 125 -2.33 -18.73 -9.07
C GLU A 125 -2.87 -17.43 -8.43
N LYS A 126 -1.95 -16.65 -7.86
CA LYS A 126 -2.18 -15.41 -7.14
C LYS A 126 -1.08 -14.42 -7.47
N ALA A 127 -1.38 -13.14 -7.32
CA ALA A 127 -0.40 -12.08 -7.46
C ALA A 127 -0.51 -11.06 -6.34
N VAL A 128 0.59 -10.41 -6.01
CA VAL A 128 0.62 -9.22 -5.16
C VAL A 128 1.17 -8.06 -5.98
N ARG A 129 0.53 -6.89 -5.86
CA ARG A 129 1.00 -5.68 -6.51
C ARG A 129 1.23 -4.60 -5.48
N PHE A 130 2.44 -4.07 -5.44
CA PHE A 130 2.77 -2.87 -4.68
C PHE A 130 2.85 -1.69 -5.65
N SER A 131 2.16 -0.60 -5.33
CA SER A 131 2.02 0.58 -6.18
C SER A 131 2.06 1.86 -5.36
N PHE A 132 2.28 3.00 -6.03
CA PHE A 132 2.24 4.31 -5.39
C PHE A 132 1.57 5.36 -6.28
N THR A 133 1.11 6.45 -5.65
CA THR A 133 0.53 7.62 -6.31
C THR A 133 1.09 8.88 -5.67
N LEU A 134 1.51 9.84 -6.49
CA LEU A 134 1.86 11.18 -6.02
C LEU A 134 0.56 11.95 -5.77
N MET A 135 0.22 12.17 -4.49
CA MET A 135 -1.08 12.73 -4.09
C MET A 135 -1.10 14.25 -4.17
N ASN A 136 -0.06 14.88 -3.65
CA ASN A 136 0.12 16.32 -3.73
C ASN A 136 1.59 16.69 -3.59
N ILE A 137 1.94 17.85 -4.13
CA ILE A 137 3.25 18.47 -4.00
C ILE A 137 3.04 19.86 -3.43
N THR A 138 3.78 20.15 -2.36
CA THR A 138 3.75 21.44 -1.68
C THR A 138 5.14 22.04 -1.67
N VAL A 139 5.24 23.36 -1.63
CA VAL A 139 6.50 24.08 -1.48
C VAL A 139 6.39 25.09 -0.36
N ALA A 140 7.43 25.17 0.48
CA ALA A 140 7.50 26.15 1.54
C ALA A 140 7.81 27.53 0.94
N HIS A 141 6.96 28.52 1.19
CA HIS A 141 7.17 29.91 0.80
C HIS A 141 6.96 30.83 2.01
N GLY A 142 8.05 31.33 2.58
CA GLY A 142 8.01 32.10 3.82
C GLY A 142 7.56 31.26 5.02
N LYS A 143 6.36 31.53 5.55
CA LYS A 143 5.77 30.79 6.69
C LYS A 143 4.66 29.82 6.28
N GLU A 144 4.30 29.79 5.00
CA GLU A 144 3.19 28.99 4.49
C GLU A 144 3.69 27.88 3.57
N ASN A 145 2.93 26.78 3.52
CA ASN A 145 3.14 25.70 2.56
C ASN A 145 2.11 25.84 1.46
N ILE A 146 2.55 26.19 0.26
CA ILE A 146 1.70 26.37 -0.91
C ILE A 146 1.63 25.04 -1.65
N ARG A 147 0.41 24.57 -1.92
CA ARG A 147 0.18 23.32 -2.65
C ARG A 147 0.10 23.59 -4.14
N ILE A 148 1.16 23.21 -4.87
CA ILE A 148 1.32 23.49 -6.30
C ILE A 148 0.72 22.39 -7.17
N PHE A 149 0.61 21.17 -6.66
CA PHE A 149 -0.03 20.05 -7.35
C PHE A 149 -0.92 19.27 -6.38
N GLU A 150 -2.07 18.80 -6.88
CA GLU A 150 -2.96 17.86 -6.21
C GLU A 150 -3.57 16.93 -7.25
N GLU A 151 -3.50 15.62 -7.00
CA GLU A 151 -4.10 14.62 -7.87
C GLU A 151 -5.63 14.73 -7.82
N THR A 152 -6.23 15.07 -8.96
CA THR A 152 -7.68 15.30 -9.10
C THR A 152 -8.50 14.02 -8.99
N LYS A 153 -7.92 12.87 -9.34
CA LYS A 153 -8.57 11.56 -9.31
C LYS A 153 -7.67 10.54 -8.61
N PRO A 154 -7.50 10.62 -7.28
CA PRO A 154 -6.49 9.85 -6.53
C PRO A 154 -6.71 8.33 -6.46
N ASN A 155 -7.86 7.87 -6.96
CA ASN A 155 -8.19 6.45 -7.06
C ASN A 155 -8.34 6.00 -8.54
N SER A 156 -7.87 6.79 -9.50
CA SER A 156 -7.83 6.38 -10.91
C SER A 156 -6.69 5.40 -11.16
N GLU A 157 -6.95 4.46 -12.05
CA GLU A 157 -5.96 3.57 -12.66
C GLU A 157 -4.82 4.32 -13.36
N LEU A 158 -5.03 5.57 -13.78
CA LEU A 158 -4.03 6.36 -14.50
C LEU A 158 -2.91 6.89 -13.60
N CYS A 159 -3.20 7.15 -12.32
CA CYS A 159 -2.24 7.74 -11.36
C CYS A 159 -1.62 6.69 -10.42
N CYS A 160 -2.14 5.46 -10.40
CA CYS A 160 -1.61 4.35 -9.59
C CYS A 160 -0.43 3.69 -10.32
N LYS A 161 0.79 4.19 -10.06
CA LYS A 161 2.01 3.74 -10.73
C LYS A 161 2.50 2.42 -10.09
N PRO A 162 2.68 1.33 -10.88
CA PRO A 162 3.11 0.05 -10.36
C PRO A 162 4.60 0.10 -9.97
N LEU A 163 4.93 -0.45 -8.81
CA LEU A 163 6.31 -0.48 -8.29
C LEU A 163 6.88 -1.89 -8.24
N CYS A 164 6.09 -2.86 -7.76
CA CYS A 164 6.47 -4.26 -7.71
C CYS A 164 5.29 -5.16 -8.03
N LEU A 165 5.55 -6.15 -8.86
CA LEU A 165 4.61 -7.22 -9.21
C LEU A 165 5.26 -8.55 -8.83
N MET A 166 4.56 -9.39 -8.09
CA MET A 166 5.01 -10.74 -7.76
C MET A 166 3.87 -11.74 -7.93
N LEU A 167 4.21 -12.94 -8.38
CA LEU A 167 3.31 -14.10 -8.34
C LEU A 167 3.49 -14.77 -6.98
N ALA A 168 2.70 -14.34 -6.00
CA ALA A 168 2.77 -14.78 -4.62
C ALA A 168 1.38 -14.71 -3.99
N ASP A 169 1.18 -15.46 -2.92
CA ASP A 169 0.03 -15.27 -2.03
C ASP A 169 0.38 -14.17 -1.02
N GLU A 170 -0.50 -13.18 -0.83
CA GLU A 170 -0.27 -12.15 0.20
C GLU A 170 -0.20 -12.73 1.61
N SER A 171 -0.81 -13.92 1.80
CA SER A 171 -0.81 -14.66 3.07
C SER A 171 0.39 -15.59 3.26
N ASP A 172 1.27 -15.72 2.26
CA ASP A 172 2.60 -16.33 2.43
C ASP A 172 3.55 -15.23 2.92
N HIS A 173 3.62 -15.08 4.24
CA HIS A 173 4.34 -13.99 4.89
C HIS A 173 5.85 -14.04 4.60
N GLU A 174 6.42 -15.24 4.51
CA GLU A 174 7.84 -15.45 4.21
C GLU A 174 8.19 -14.93 2.82
N THR A 175 7.46 -15.35 1.78
CA THR A 175 7.67 -14.86 0.41
C THR A 175 7.36 -13.37 0.31
N PHE A 176 6.25 -12.92 0.88
CA PHE A 176 5.82 -11.52 0.86
C PHE A 176 6.89 -10.58 1.46
N THR A 177 7.40 -10.91 2.64
CA THR A 177 8.43 -10.11 3.31
C THR A 177 9.78 -10.18 2.59
N ALA A 178 10.16 -11.34 2.05
CA ALA A 178 11.39 -11.48 1.26
C ALA A 178 11.40 -10.54 0.05
N ILE A 179 10.28 -10.45 -0.69
CA ILE A 179 10.17 -9.62 -1.89
C ILE A 179 10.01 -8.13 -1.58
N LEU A 180 9.24 -7.76 -0.55
CA LEU A 180 8.97 -6.35 -0.26
C LEU A 180 10.00 -5.70 0.68
N SER A 181 10.81 -6.46 1.41
CA SER A 181 11.77 -5.89 2.38
C SER A 181 12.78 -4.91 1.75
N PRO A 182 13.26 -5.10 0.50
CA PRO A 182 14.09 -4.11 -0.17
C PRO A 182 13.35 -2.78 -0.40
N LEU A 183 12.06 -2.81 -0.76
CA LEU A 183 11.26 -1.60 -0.95
C LEU A 183 11.03 -0.87 0.37
N VAL A 184 10.77 -1.60 1.45
CA VAL A 184 10.66 -1.02 2.80
C VAL A 184 11.98 -0.38 3.23
N ALA A 185 13.12 -1.03 2.98
CA ALA A 185 14.43 -0.47 3.28
C ALA A 185 14.73 0.80 2.46
N GLU A 186 14.41 0.79 1.16
CA GLU A 186 14.52 1.95 0.27
C GLU A 186 13.64 3.11 0.77
N ARG A 187 12.37 2.82 1.12
CA ARG A 187 11.41 3.77 1.68
C ARG A 187 11.92 4.42 2.97
N GLU A 188 12.38 3.63 3.93
CA GLU A 188 12.90 4.16 5.21
C GLU A 188 14.15 5.02 5.02
N ALA A 189 15.02 4.67 4.08
CA ALA A 189 16.18 5.48 3.75
C ALA A 189 15.75 6.86 3.20
N MET A 190 14.72 6.89 2.34
CA MET A 190 14.23 8.12 1.72
C MET A 190 13.54 9.08 2.69
N LYS A 191 12.90 8.58 3.76
CA LYS A 191 12.22 9.43 4.78
C LYS A 191 13.16 10.43 5.45
N ASN A 192 14.45 10.13 5.52
CA ASN A 192 15.46 10.93 6.21
C ASN A 192 16.45 11.62 5.26
N SER A 193 16.09 11.73 3.98
CA SER A 193 16.94 12.34 2.95
C SER A 193 16.14 13.28 2.03
N GLU A 194 16.88 14.07 1.25
CA GLU A 194 16.33 15.01 0.27
C GLU A 194 16.84 14.63 -1.12
N LEU A 195 15.92 14.50 -2.08
CA LEU A 195 16.23 14.23 -3.48
C LEU A 195 16.58 15.54 -4.18
N VAL A 196 17.70 15.57 -4.90
CA VAL A 196 18.07 16.64 -5.83
C VAL A 196 17.88 16.12 -7.26
N LEU A 197 16.98 16.77 -8.00
CA LEU A 197 16.59 16.38 -9.34
C LEU A 197 16.56 17.62 -10.25
N ASP A 198 17.17 17.51 -11.43
CA ASP A 198 17.12 18.58 -12.43
C ASP A 198 15.78 18.54 -13.16
N MET A 199 15.04 19.64 -13.09
CA MET A 199 13.79 19.86 -13.80
C MET A 199 13.84 21.25 -14.44
N GLY A 200 13.55 21.38 -15.72
CA GLY A 200 13.60 22.65 -16.44
C GLY A 200 14.99 23.29 -16.47
N GLY A 201 16.06 22.49 -16.34
CA GLY A 201 17.45 22.96 -16.25
C GLY A 201 17.83 23.51 -14.87
N ILE A 202 17.00 23.27 -13.84
CA ILE A 202 17.20 23.79 -12.48
C ILE A 202 17.19 22.62 -11.49
N PRO A 203 18.24 22.46 -10.66
CA PRO A 203 18.26 21.47 -9.61
C PRO A 203 17.28 21.87 -8.49
N ARG A 204 16.24 21.05 -8.30
CA ARG A 204 15.22 21.20 -7.28
C ARG A 204 15.34 20.13 -6.22
N THR A 205 14.96 20.47 -4.99
CA THR A 205 15.06 19.61 -3.81
C THR A 205 13.70 19.11 -3.37
N PHE A 206 13.54 17.80 -3.21
CA PHE A 206 12.29 17.13 -2.84
C PHE A 206 12.44 16.33 -1.55
N LYS A 207 11.41 16.37 -0.71
CA LYS A 207 11.20 15.55 0.49
C LYS A 207 9.97 14.69 0.27
N PHE A 208 9.94 13.51 0.88
CA PHE A 208 8.85 12.57 0.70
C PHE A 208 8.16 12.26 2.03
N ILE A 209 6.83 12.23 1.98
CA ILE A 209 5.98 11.73 3.05
C ILE A 209 5.22 10.54 2.49
N PHE A 210 5.61 9.34 2.91
CA PHE A 210 4.94 8.10 2.53
C PHE A 210 3.72 7.87 3.43
N ARG A 211 2.57 7.65 2.80
CA ARG A 211 1.30 7.38 3.47
C ARG A 211 0.74 6.05 3.00
N GLY A 212 1.08 5.01 3.73
CA GLY A 212 0.55 3.68 3.49
C GLY A 212 -0.93 3.59 3.85
N THR A 213 -1.81 3.79 2.87
CA THR A 213 -3.28 3.86 3.09
C THR A 213 -4.08 3.00 2.12
N GLY A 214 -3.50 2.55 1.01
CA GLY A 214 -4.16 1.67 0.04
C GLY A 214 -3.99 0.19 0.38
N TYR A 215 -4.33 -0.20 1.61
CA TYR A 215 -4.28 -1.58 2.09
C TYR A 215 -5.66 -1.94 2.65
N ASP A 216 -6.15 -3.14 2.35
CA ASP A 216 -7.36 -3.64 3.00
C ASP A 216 -7.08 -4.02 4.47
N GLU A 217 -8.13 -4.21 5.28
CA GLU A 217 -7.94 -4.51 6.71
C GLU A 217 -7.15 -5.81 6.93
N LYS A 218 -7.32 -6.79 6.05
CA LYS A 218 -6.61 -8.08 6.13
C LYS A 218 -5.10 -7.85 6.04
N LEU A 219 -4.66 -7.14 5.00
CA LEU A 219 -3.25 -6.88 4.77
C LEU A 219 -2.67 -5.91 5.81
N VAL A 220 -3.42 -4.89 6.25
CA VAL A 220 -3.00 -4.02 7.37
C VAL A 220 -2.69 -4.86 8.60
N ARG A 221 -3.58 -5.80 8.98
CA ARG A 221 -3.37 -6.66 10.14
C ARG A 221 -2.12 -7.52 9.99
N GLU A 222 -1.92 -8.09 8.80
CA GLU A 222 -0.77 -8.93 8.49
C GLU A 222 0.56 -8.16 8.56
N VAL A 223 0.64 -6.96 7.98
CA VAL A 223 1.89 -6.17 7.95
C VAL A 223 2.15 -5.38 9.22
N GLU A 224 1.13 -5.08 10.03
CA GLU A 224 1.26 -4.41 11.34
C GLU A 224 1.29 -5.41 12.52
N GLY A 225 1.35 -6.71 12.25
CA GLY A 225 1.52 -7.74 13.27
C GLY A 225 0.31 -7.94 14.19
N LEU A 226 -0.88 -7.55 13.72
CA LEU A 226 -2.15 -7.68 14.43
C LEU A 226 -2.76 -9.06 14.16
N GLU A 227 -3.52 -9.57 15.12
CA GLU A 227 -4.39 -10.73 14.86
C GLU A 227 -5.38 -10.46 13.72
N ALA A 228 -5.76 -11.54 13.01
CA ALA A 228 -6.72 -11.48 11.91
C ALA A 228 -8.10 -10.92 12.33
N SER A 229 -8.92 -10.52 11.35
CA SER A 229 -10.19 -9.79 11.55
C SER A 229 -11.25 -10.51 12.41
N GLY A 230 -11.09 -11.82 12.62
CA GLY A 230 -11.90 -12.62 13.56
C GLY A 230 -11.56 -12.38 15.04
N SER A 231 -10.53 -11.61 15.36
CA SER A 231 -10.07 -11.35 16.72
C SER A 231 -11.14 -10.68 17.62
N THR A 232 -10.92 -10.82 18.93
CA THR A 232 -11.54 -9.99 19.97
C THR A 232 -11.18 -8.52 19.79
N TYR A 233 -9.96 -8.19 19.33
CA TYR A 233 -9.51 -6.83 19.04
C TYR A 233 -9.90 -6.45 17.61
N ILE A 234 -10.97 -5.68 17.49
CA ILE A 234 -11.64 -5.49 16.20
C ILE A 234 -11.09 -4.35 15.35
N CYS A 235 -10.28 -3.47 15.91
CA CYS A 235 -9.87 -2.24 15.24
C CYS A 235 -8.36 -2.25 14.97
N THR A 236 -7.97 -1.81 13.78
CA THR A 236 -6.57 -1.56 13.43
C THR A 236 -6.08 -0.18 13.92
N LEU A 237 -6.99 0.67 14.41
CA LEU A 237 -6.71 2.05 14.85
C LEU A 237 -6.74 2.20 16.38
N CYS A 238 -7.51 1.38 17.09
CA CYS A 238 -7.65 1.47 18.55
C CYS A 238 -7.58 0.09 19.23
N ASP A 239 -7.62 0.08 20.56
CA ASP A 239 -7.45 -1.14 21.37
C ASP A 239 -8.77 -1.77 21.85
N ALA A 240 -9.90 -1.24 21.37
CA ALA A 240 -11.21 -1.70 21.78
C ALA A 240 -11.45 -3.16 21.40
N THR A 241 -12.01 -3.91 22.34
CA THR A 241 -12.55 -5.24 22.07
C THR A 241 -13.88 -5.15 21.33
N ARG A 242 -14.31 -6.25 20.68
CA ARG A 242 -15.59 -6.37 20.00
C ARG A 242 -16.77 -6.04 20.91
N LEU A 243 -16.69 -6.46 22.18
CA LEU A 243 -17.72 -6.21 23.18
C LEU A 243 -17.76 -4.74 23.62
N GLU A 244 -16.60 -4.15 23.89
CA GLU A 244 -16.53 -2.72 24.25
C GLU A 244 -17.01 -1.83 23.11
N ALA A 245 -16.63 -2.16 21.88
CA ALA A 245 -17.07 -1.43 20.70
C ALA A 245 -18.58 -1.55 20.45
N SER A 246 -19.21 -2.69 20.75
CA SER A 246 -20.67 -2.82 20.59
C SER A 246 -21.47 -2.05 21.65
N GLN A 247 -20.85 -1.72 22.79
CA GLN A 247 -21.46 -0.92 23.85
C GLN A 247 -21.23 0.58 23.64
N ASN A 248 -20.00 0.98 23.29
CA ASN A 248 -19.63 2.39 23.16
C ASN A 248 -19.94 2.95 21.77
N LEU A 249 -19.73 2.17 20.71
CA LEU A 249 -19.98 2.44 19.29
C LEU A 249 -19.17 3.60 18.69
N ILE A 250 -19.14 4.78 19.33
CA ILE A 250 -18.69 6.04 18.69
C ILE A 250 -17.56 6.75 19.44
N LEU A 251 -17.36 6.51 20.75
CA LEU A 251 -16.33 7.24 21.52
C LEU A 251 -15.04 6.44 21.61
N HIS A 252 -14.31 6.39 20.49
CA HIS A 252 -12.98 5.80 20.41
C HIS A 252 -11.99 6.81 19.81
N SER A 253 -10.74 6.78 20.29
CA SER A 253 -9.64 7.54 19.72
C SER A 253 -8.67 6.61 18.99
N ILE A 254 -7.96 7.13 17.99
CA ILE A 254 -6.83 6.42 17.38
C ILE A 254 -5.73 6.34 18.42
N THR A 255 -5.34 5.12 18.79
CA THR A 255 -4.24 4.86 19.74
C THR A 255 -3.08 4.14 19.08
N ARG A 256 -3.36 3.21 18.16
CA ARG A 256 -2.34 2.39 17.51
C ARG A 256 -1.47 3.20 16.55
N SER A 257 -0.21 2.82 16.48
CA SER A 257 0.75 3.28 15.48
C SER A 257 1.77 2.17 15.18
N HIS A 258 2.45 2.26 14.04
CA HIS A 258 3.51 1.31 13.69
C HIS A 258 4.61 1.22 14.76
N ALA A 259 5.04 2.37 15.30
CA ALA A 259 6.04 2.42 16.36
C ALA A 259 5.57 1.72 17.64
N GLU A 260 4.33 1.96 18.05
CA GLU A 260 3.75 1.29 19.23
C GLU A 260 3.58 -0.22 18.99
N ASN A 261 3.19 -0.64 17.78
CA ASN A 261 3.08 -2.06 17.46
C ASN A 261 4.45 -2.77 17.55
N LEU A 262 5.54 -2.11 17.13
CA LEU A 262 6.89 -2.66 17.28
C LEU A 262 7.24 -2.86 18.77
N GLU A 263 6.95 -1.87 19.62
CA GLU A 263 7.17 -1.97 21.07
C GLU A 263 6.33 -3.07 21.71
N ARG A 264 5.05 -3.17 21.32
CA ARG A 264 4.12 -4.22 21.79
C ARG A 264 4.60 -5.62 21.38
N TYR A 265 5.11 -5.78 20.17
CA TYR A 265 5.71 -7.04 19.73
C TYR A 265 6.94 -7.41 20.56
N GLU A 266 7.80 -6.44 20.90
CA GLU A 266 8.96 -6.73 21.77
C GLU A 266 8.53 -7.15 23.19
N VAL A 267 7.44 -6.58 23.72
CA VAL A 267 6.82 -7.06 24.97
C VAL A 267 6.29 -8.48 24.82
N TRP A 268 5.58 -8.79 23.72
CA TRP A 268 5.09 -10.14 23.43
C TRP A 268 6.24 -11.16 23.36
N ARG A 269 7.28 -10.85 22.60
CA ARG A 269 8.43 -11.75 22.36
C ARG A 269 9.27 -11.98 23.62
N SER A 270 9.48 -10.93 24.43
CA SER A 270 10.34 -11.01 25.61
C SER A 270 9.61 -11.45 26.89
N ASN A 271 8.28 -11.31 26.93
CA ASN A 271 7.43 -11.54 28.11
C ASN A 271 8.10 -11.07 29.43
N PRO A 272 8.37 -9.76 29.56
CA PRO A 272 9.17 -9.24 30.67
C PRO A 272 8.46 -9.32 32.02
N TYR A 273 7.16 -9.58 32.01
CA TYR A 273 6.31 -9.70 33.20
C TYR A 273 5.99 -11.15 33.58
N HIS A 274 6.49 -12.14 32.82
CA HIS A 274 6.22 -13.56 33.03
C HIS A 274 4.71 -13.89 33.10
N GLU A 275 3.93 -13.22 32.27
CA GLU A 275 2.48 -13.39 32.19
C GLU A 275 2.11 -14.68 31.45
N THR A 276 0.91 -15.20 31.74
CA THR A 276 0.30 -16.24 30.91
C THR A 276 -0.02 -15.71 29.51
N VAL A 277 -0.25 -16.60 28.56
CA VAL A 277 -0.51 -16.21 27.16
C VAL A 277 -1.71 -15.26 27.01
N ASP A 278 -2.78 -15.49 27.76
CA ASP A 278 -3.99 -14.66 27.69
C ASP A 278 -3.80 -13.27 28.33
N GLU A 279 -3.08 -13.22 29.45
CA GLU A 279 -2.70 -11.97 30.11
C GLU A 279 -1.77 -11.14 29.23
N LEU A 280 -0.74 -11.77 28.66
CA LEU A 280 0.20 -11.14 27.76
C LEU A 280 -0.48 -10.64 26.49
N ARG A 281 -1.34 -11.46 25.87
CA ARG A 281 -2.17 -11.07 24.71
C ARG A 281 -3.01 -9.85 25.02
N ASN A 282 -3.60 -9.78 26.22
CA ASN A 282 -4.37 -8.63 26.65
C ASN A 282 -3.50 -7.40 26.92
N ARG A 283 -2.27 -7.57 27.41
CA ARG A 283 -1.31 -6.47 27.57
C ARG A 283 -0.93 -5.85 26.24
N VAL A 284 -0.60 -6.68 25.25
CA VAL A 284 -0.16 -6.23 23.91
C VAL A 284 -1.30 -5.97 22.94
N LYS A 285 -2.55 -6.15 23.38
CA LYS A 285 -3.78 -5.91 22.59
C LYS A 285 -3.78 -6.67 21.27
N GLY A 286 -3.36 -7.93 21.30
CA GLY A 286 -3.34 -8.81 20.11
C GLY A 286 -2.25 -8.49 19.08
N VAL A 287 -1.19 -7.77 19.45
CA VAL A 287 0.04 -7.68 18.64
C VAL A 287 0.95 -8.85 18.97
N SER A 288 0.96 -9.88 18.13
CA SER A 288 1.69 -11.13 18.36
C SER A 288 2.70 -11.48 17.26
N ALA A 289 2.73 -10.69 16.19
CA ALA A 289 3.71 -10.79 15.11
C ALA A 289 4.46 -9.45 14.98
N LYS A 290 5.65 -9.49 14.35
CA LYS A 290 6.48 -8.29 14.21
C LYS A 290 5.93 -7.42 13.08
N PRO A 291 5.61 -6.15 13.32
CA PRO A 291 5.28 -5.22 12.24
C PRO A 291 6.42 -5.12 11.22
N PHE A 292 6.05 -5.07 9.95
CA PHE A 292 6.96 -5.11 8.81
C PHE A 292 6.89 -3.85 7.93
N ILE A 293 5.68 -3.38 7.60
CA ILE A 293 5.46 -2.16 6.81
C ILE A 293 4.74 -1.14 7.67
N GLU A 294 5.27 0.09 7.73
CA GLU A 294 4.58 1.20 8.39
C GLU A 294 3.36 1.63 7.55
N THR A 295 2.18 1.38 8.10
CA THR A 295 0.91 1.86 7.56
C THR A 295 0.44 3.11 8.32
N VAL A 296 -0.41 3.91 7.69
CA VAL A 296 -1.07 5.02 8.35
C VAL A 296 -2.38 4.51 8.95
N PRO A 297 -2.64 4.74 10.27
CA PRO A 297 -3.91 4.42 10.89
C PRO A 297 -5.06 5.16 10.19
N SER A 298 -5.74 4.47 9.29
CA SER A 298 -6.75 4.99 8.38
C SER A 298 -7.77 3.89 8.07
N VAL A 299 -8.80 4.24 7.31
CA VAL A 299 -9.78 3.31 6.78
C VAL A 299 -9.67 3.29 5.26
N ASP A 300 -9.65 2.09 4.67
CA ASP A 300 -9.86 1.95 3.23
C ASP A 300 -11.34 2.10 2.91
N ALA A 301 -11.68 3.17 2.18
CA ALA A 301 -13.05 3.49 1.84
C ALA A 301 -13.71 2.40 0.98
N LEU A 302 -12.97 1.78 0.06
CA LEU A 302 -13.53 0.77 -0.84
C LEU A 302 -14.00 -0.47 -0.07
N HIS A 303 -13.12 -1.06 0.73
CA HIS A 303 -13.49 -2.22 1.52
C HIS A 303 -14.44 -1.88 2.67
N CYS A 304 -14.44 -0.64 3.18
CA CYS A 304 -15.44 -0.16 4.12
C CYS A 304 -16.85 -0.15 3.50
N ASP A 305 -17.00 0.38 2.28
CA ASP A 305 -18.28 0.39 1.56
C ASP A 305 -18.76 -1.03 1.25
N ILE A 306 -17.87 -1.91 0.77
CA ILE A 306 -18.19 -3.32 0.50
C ILE A 306 -18.65 -4.03 1.78
N GLY A 307 -17.89 -3.86 2.88
CA GLY A 307 -18.19 -4.47 4.17
C GLY A 307 -19.52 -3.99 4.76
N ASN A 308 -19.75 -2.68 4.73
CA ASN A 308 -20.99 -2.07 5.19
C ASN A 308 -22.17 -2.55 4.34
N ALA A 309 -22.06 -2.52 3.01
CA ALA A 309 -23.12 -2.99 2.12
C ALA A 309 -23.44 -4.48 2.34
N ALA A 310 -22.43 -5.32 2.57
CA ALA A 310 -22.62 -6.73 2.90
C ALA A 310 -23.34 -6.92 4.24
N GLU A 311 -23.08 -6.07 5.23
CA GLU A 311 -23.77 -6.12 6.53
C GLU A 311 -25.23 -5.65 6.41
N PHE A 312 -25.50 -4.57 5.67
CA PHE A 312 -26.87 -4.16 5.33
C PHE A 312 -27.62 -5.24 4.55
N TYR A 313 -26.95 -5.92 3.61
CA TYR A 313 -27.53 -7.05 2.89
C TYR A 313 -27.94 -8.20 3.82
N LYS A 314 -27.15 -8.50 4.87
CA LYS A 314 -27.56 -9.47 5.91
C LYS A 314 -28.71 -8.95 6.77
N ILE A 315 -28.68 -7.67 7.16
CA ILE A 315 -29.77 -7.04 7.92
C ILE A 315 -31.09 -7.18 7.15
N PHE A 316 -31.12 -6.88 5.85
CA PHE A 316 -32.32 -7.06 5.02
C PHE A 316 -32.83 -8.51 5.01
N GLN A 317 -31.93 -9.50 4.94
CA GLN A 317 -32.32 -10.91 5.04
C GLN A 317 -32.95 -11.23 6.41
N PHE A 318 -32.37 -10.71 7.49
CA PHE A 318 -32.84 -10.95 8.85
C PHE A 318 -34.16 -10.23 9.14
N GLU A 319 -34.39 -9.05 8.56
CA GLU A 319 -35.66 -8.33 8.64
C GLU A 319 -36.78 -9.06 7.87
N ILE A 320 -36.49 -9.63 6.69
CA ILE A 320 -37.43 -10.50 5.96
C ILE A 320 -37.84 -11.70 6.82
N GLY A 321 -36.89 -12.24 7.57
CA GLY A 321 -37.10 -13.39 8.46
C GLY A 321 -37.69 -13.06 9.83
N GLU A 322 -37.87 -11.78 10.15
CA GLU A 322 -38.23 -11.29 11.49
C GLU A 322 -37.40 -11.96 12.60
N VAL A 323 -36.07 -12.02 12.44
CA VAL A 323 -35.16 -12.72 13.37
C VAL A 323 -35.27 -12.19 14.80
N TYR A 324 -35.66 -10.92 14.97
CA TYR A 324 -35.95 -10.33 16.27
C TYR A 324 -37.12 -11.00 17.02
N LYS A 325 -38.03 -11.70 16.32
CA LYS A 325 -39.09 -12.55 16.91
C LYS A 325 -38.69 -14.01 16.98
N ASN A 326 -37.93 -14.49 15.97
CA ASN A 326 -37.57 -15.89 15.81
C ASN A 326 -36.04 -16.05 15.76
N PRO A 327 -35.36 -16.05 16.92
CA PRO A 327 -33.89 -16.05 16.98
C PRO A 327 -33.27 -17.36 16.44
N ASP A 328 -33.97 -18.48 16.58
CA ASP A 328 -33.47 -19.83 16.32
C ASP A 328 -33.73 -20.34 14.89
N ALA A 329 -33.86 -19.43 13.92
CA ALA A 329 -34.15 -19.80 12.54
C ALA A 329 -33.06 -20.68 11.91
N SER A 330 -33.48 -21.75 11.26
CA SER A 330 -32.62 -22.74 10.61
C SER A 330 -31.82 -22.15 9.44
N LYS A 331 -30.76 -22.85 9.04
CA LYS A 331 -29.93 -22.46 7.89
C LYS A 331 -30.75 -22.45 6.59
N GLU A 332 -31.69 -23.39 6.45
CA GLU A 332 -32.58 -23.52 5.31
C GLU A 332 -33.55 -22.34 5.22
N GLU A 333 -34.11 -21.88 6.34
CA GLU A 333 -34.96 -20.69 6.40
C GLU A 333 -34.19 -19.43 6.02
N ARG A 334 -32.99 -19.24 6.58
CA ARG A 334 -32.11 -18.11 6.21
C ARG A 334 -31.78 -18.10 4.71
N LYS A 335 -31.52 -19.26 4.10
CA LYS A 335 -31.33 -19.38 2.65
C LYS A 335 -32.58 -19.00 1.85
N ARG A 336 -33.79 -19.29 2.35
CA ARG A 336 -35.04 -18.87 1.69
C ARG A 336 -35.21 -17.36 1.73
N TRP A 337 -34.90 -16.71 2.85
CA TRP A 337 -34.93 -15.24 2.96
C TRP A 337 -33.93 -14.58 2.03
N GLN A 338 -32.71 -15.12 1.93
CA GLN A 338 -31.71 -14.69 0.96
C GLN A 338 -32.24 -14.79 -0.48
N SER A 339 -32.76 -15.95 -0.89
CA SER A 339 -33.31 -16.13 -2.24
C SER A 339 -34.48 -15.19 -2.52
N MET A 340 -35.30 -14.88 -1.51
CA MET A 340 -36.39 -13.92 -1.63
C MET A 340 -35.88 -12.50 -1.85
N LEU A 341 -34.88 -12.06 -1.06
CA LEU A 341 -34.22 -10.77 -1.21
C LEU A 341 -33.60 -10.63 -2.61
N ASP A 342 -32.83 -11.64 -3.05
CA ASP A 342 -32.16 -11.63 -4.35
C ASP A 342 -33.13 -11.50 -5.52
N LYS A 343 -34.25 -12.24 -5.45
CA LYS A 343 -35.32 -12.13 -6.46
C LYS A 343 -35.98 -10.76 -6.44
N HIS A 344 -36.16 -10.16 -5.26
CA HIS A 344 -36.77 -8.84 -5.14
C HIS A 344 -35.86 -7.74 -5.67
N LEU A 345 -34.57 -7.76 -5.30
CA LEU A 345 -33.55 -6.82 -5.77
C LEU A 345 -33.35 -6.89 -7.29
N ARG A 346 -33.45 -8.08 -7.90
CA ARG A 346 -33.38 -8.24 -9.37
C ARG A 346 -34.62 -7.72 -10.09
N LYS A 347 -35.78 -7.74 -9.43
CA LYS A 347 -37.07 -7.40 -10.08
C LYS A 347 -37.28 -5.89 -10.17
N LYS A 348 -36.87 -5.16 -9.15
CA LYS A 348 -36.90 -3.69 -9.15
C LYS A 348 -35.69 -3.15 -9.88
#